data_AF-A0A3N5YR61-F1
#
_entry.id   AF-A0A3N5YR61-F1
#
_cell.length_a   1.000
_cell.length_b   1.000
_cell.length_c   1.000
_cell.angle_alpha   90.00
_cell.angle_beta   90.00
_cell.angle_gamma   90.00
#
_symmetry.space_group_name_H-M   'P 1'
#
loop_
_entity.id
_entity.type
_entity.pdbx_description
1 polymer ?
#
loop_
_entity_poly.entity_id
_entity_poly.type
_entity_poly.pdbx_seq_one_letter_code
_entity_poly.pdbx_strand_id
1 'polypeptide(L)'
;MIEQLKKALTTGVAVALKTWDEVEALGKEMIKKAKLPEKEAAQLLKNLKQSYAKTQHQLETRVHGIVKDVLKKADVATSDEIKTLKREIQGLRKELRATKGPKKAAPKAAPPKPKARSVS
;
A
#
# COMPACT_ATOMS: atom_id res chain seq x y z
N MET A 1 -6.62 34.22 26.97
CA MET A 1 -5.59 33.60 26.10
C MET A 1 -5.79 32.09 25.95
N ILE A 2 -5.57 31.27 27.00
CA ILE A 2 -5.67 29.79 26.91
C ILE A 2 -7.09 29.32 26.50
N GLU A 3 -8.14 29.96 27.00
CA GLU A 3 -9.54 29.70 26.62
C GLU A 3 -9.80 29.88 25.12
N GLN A 4 -9.23 30.93 24.52
CA GLN A 4 -9.38 31.26 23.11
C GLN A 4 -8.60 30.29 22.24
N LEU A 5 -7.42 29.86 22.70
CA LEU A 5 -6.63 28.82 22.04
C LEU A 5 -7.35 27.47 22.05
N LYS A 6 -7.96 27.08 23.18
CA LYS A 6 -8.81 25.89 23.26
C LYS A 6 -9.99 25.99 22.30
N LYS A 7 -10.72 27.11 22.29
CA LYS A 7 -11.81 27.32 21.34
C LYS A 7 -11.34 27.24 19.89
N ALA A 8 -10.24 27.93 19.53
CA ALA A 8 -9.67 27.87 18.20
C ALA A 8 -9.23 26.46 17.80
N LEU A 9 -8.70 25.68 18.74
CA LEU A 9 -8.32 24.29 18.49
C LEU A 9 -9.55 23.39 18.32
N THR A 10 -10.56 23.55 19.17
CA THR A 10 -11.80 22.74 19.12
C THR A 10 -12.61 23.08 17.87
N THR A 11 -12.72 24.36 17.51
CA THR A 11 -13.31 24.82 16.26
C THR A 11 -12.46 24.41 15.06
N GLY A 12 -11.13 24.46 15.17
CA GLY A 12 -10.21 24.02 14.12
C GLY A 12 -10.33 22.53 13.82
N VAL A 13 -10.46 21.69 14.85
CA VAL A 13 -10.76 20.25 14.71
C VAL A 13 -12.16 20.05 14.12
N ALA A 14 -13.16 20.79 14.60
CA ALA A 14 -14.51 20.72 14.06
C ALA A 14 -14.56 21.11 12.57
N VAL A 15 -13.76 22.09 12.14
CA VAL A 15 -13.61 22.50 10.73
C VAL A 15 -12.83 21.46 9.93
N ALA A 16 -11.81 20.84 10.51
CA ALA A 16 -11.02 19.80 9.86
C ALA A 16 -11.79 18.50 9.61
N LEU A 17 -12.83 18.23 10.40
CA LEU A 17 -13.72 17.07 10.24
C LEU A 17 -14.88 17.30 9.25
N LYS A 18 -15.03 18.53 8.73
CA LYS A 18 -16.10 18.85 7.78
C LYS A 18 -15.88 18.16 6.43
N THR A 19 -16.98 17.72 5.82
CA THR A 19 -16.97 17.20 4.45
C THR A 19 -16.79 18.32 3.43
N TRP A 20 -16.44 17.95 2.20
CA TRP A 20 -16.38 18.89 1.09
C TRP A 20 -17.69 19.69 0.93
N ASP A 21 -18.84 19.05 1.08
CA ASP A 21 -20.15 19.69 0.90
C ASP A 21 -20.40 20.82 1.91
N GLU A 22 -19.97 20.64 3.17
CA GLU A 22 -20.07 21.67 4.19
C GLU A 22 -19.09 22.84 3.93
N VAL A 23 -17.88 22.53 3.47
CA VAL A 23 -16.88 23.55 3.09
C VAL A 23 -17.37 24.33 1.85
N GLU A 24 -17.98 23.65 0.89
CA GLU A 24 -18.58 24.26 -0.30
C GLU A 24 -19.76 25.16 0.07
N ALA A 25 -20.62 24.73 1.01
CA ALA A 25 -21.73 25.53 1.50
C ALA A 25 -21.25 26.83 2.17
N LEU A 26 -20.24 26.74 3.03
CA LEU A 26 -19.62 27.91 3.67
C LEU A 26 -18.96 28.84 2.64
N GLY A 27 -18.26 28.28 1.64
CA GLY A 27 -17.68 29.05 0.55
C GLY A 27 -18.74 29.80 -0.28
N LYS A 28 -19.86 29.13 -0.60
CA LYS A 28 -21.00 29.73 -1.31
C LYS A 28 -21.66 30.84 -0.49
N GLU A 29 -21.82 30.67 0.82
CA GLU A 29 -22.34 31.73 1.69
C GLU A 29 -21.41 32.95 1.72
N MET A 30 -20.10 32.72 1.78
CA MET A 30 -19.11 33.81 1.78
C MET A 30 -19.14 34.57 0.45
N ILE A 31 -19.22 33.86 -0.67
CA ILE A 31 -19.38 34.45 -2.01
C ILE A 31 -20.63 35.32 -2.09
N LYS A 32 -21.77 34.82 -1.59
CA LYS A 32 -23.04 35.57 -1.57
C LYS A 32 -22.93 36.83 -0.72
N LYS A 33 -22.34 36.75 0.47
CA LYS A 33 -22.15 37.89 1.37
C LYS A 33 -21.18 38.93 0.80
N ALA A 34 -20.11 38.47 0.14
CA ALA A 34 -19.10 39.32 -0.49
C ALA A 34 -19.55 39.88 -1.85
N LYS A 35 -20.71 39.45 -2.38
CA LYS A 35 -21.25 39.84 -3.69
C LYS A 35 -20.21 39.68 -4.81
N LEU A 36 -19.46 38.58 -4.77
CA LEU A 36 -18.42 38.32 -5.77
C LEU A 36 -19.04 38.05 -7.14
N PRO A 37 -18.44 38.55 -8.22
CA PRO A 37 -18.89 38.24 -9.58
C PRO A 37 -18.72 36.74 -9.86
N GLU A 38 -19.61 36.18 -10.70
CA GLU A 38 -19.72 34.73 -10.92
C GLU A 38 -18.40 34.07 -11.33
N LYS A 39 -17.58 34.75 -12.13
CA LYS A 39 -16.26 34.27 -12.53
C LYS A 39 -15.31 34.09 -11.34
N GLU A 40 -15.25 35.06 -10.44
CA GLU A 40 -14.38 35.01 -9.25
C GLU A 40 -14.90 34.00 -8.22
N ALA A 41 -16.22 33.94 -8.06
CA ALA A 41 -16.89 32.94 -7.23
C ALA A 41 -16.57 31.51 -7.67
N ALA A 42 -16.70 31.22 -8.97
CA ALA A 42 -16.40 29.90 -9.53
C ALA A 42 -14.92 29.54 -9.37
N GLN A 43 -14.02 30.51 -9.57
CA GLN A 43 -12.59 30.31 -9.43
C GLN A 43 -12.18 30.07 -7.98
N LEU A 44 -12.78 30.77 -7.02
CA LEU A 44 -12.57 30.52 -5.58
C LEU A 44 -13.00 29.11 -5.17
N LEU A 45 -14.21 28.68 -5.54
CA LEU A 45 -14.68 27.33 -5.19
C LEU A 45 -13.80 26.25 -5.82
N LYS A 46 -13.36 26.45 -7.07
CA LYS A 46 -12.44 25.53 -7.74
C LYS A 46 -11.11 25.40 -7.01
N ASN A 47 -10.51 26.54 -6.63
CA ASN A 47 -9.25 26.55 -5.89
C ASN A 47 -9.40 25.92 -4.50
N LEU A 48 -10.52 26.18 -3.82
CA LEU A 48 -10.83 25.57 -2.52
C LEU A 48 -10.97 24.05 -2.64
N LYS A 49 -11.63 23.56 -3.69
CA LYS A 49 -11.77 22.13 -3.98
C LYS A 49 -10.42 21.47 -4.25
N GLN A 50 -9.59 22.08 -5.07
CA GLN A 50 -8.24 21.56 -5.36
C GLN A 50 -7.37 21.52 -4.09
N SER A 51 -7.43 22.57 -3.26
CA SER A 51 -6.70 22.60 -1.99
C SER A 51 -7.20 21.53 -1.03
N TYR A 52 -8.52 21.35 -0.93
CA TYR A 52 -9.12 20.31 -0.10
C TYR A 52 -8.67 18.92 -0.52
N ALA A 53 -8.77 18.60 -1.82
CA ALA A 53 -8.34 17.30 -2.36
C ALA A 53 -6.84 17.04 -2.14
N LYS A 54 -5.99 18.06 -2.35
CA LYS A 54 -4.55 17.97 -2.09
C LYS A 54 -4.26 17.69 -0.61
N THR A 55 -4.93 18.39 0.30
CA THR A 55 -4.76 18.19 1.74
C THR A 55 -5.23 16.81 2.18
N GLN A 56 -6.36 16.31 1.66
CA GLN A 56 -6.83 14.95 1.92
C GLN A 56 -5.79 13.91 1.47
N HIS A 57 -5.25 14.04 0.26
CA HIS A 57 -4.25 13.10 -0.25
C HIS A 57 -2.95 13.11 0.59
N GLN A 58 -2.51 14.29 1.03
CA GLN A 58 -1.37 14.40 1.93
C GLN A 58 -1.65 13.79 3.31
N LEU A 59 -2.87 13.94 3.83
CA LEU A 59 -3.29 13.33 5.08
C LEU A 59 -3.29 11.80 4.95
N GLU A 60 -3.88 11.25 3.89
CA GLU A 60 -3.86 9.82 3.59
C GLU A 60 -2.42 9.28 3.54
N THR A 61 -1.53 9.97 2.83
CA THR A 61 -0.11 9.57 2.73
C THR A 61 0.57 9.56 4.10
N ARG A 62 0.33 10.60 4.92
CA ARG A 62 0.89 10.69 6.28
C ARG A 62 0.34 9.60 7.19
N VAL A 63 -0.97 9.38 7.17
CA VAL A 63 -1.63 8.33 7.95
C VAL A 63 -1.09 6.96 7.54
N HIS A 64 -0.98 6.69 6.25
CA HIS A 64 -0.40 5.43 5.75
C HIS A 64 1.05 5.25 6.23
N GLY A 65 1.87 6.31 6.18
CA GLY A 65 3.23 6.30 6.72
C GLY A 65 3.27 5.99 8.22
N ILE A 66 2.45 6.68 9.02
CA ILE A 66 2.36 6.46 10.47
C ILE A 66 1.94 5.02 10.77
N VAL A 67 0.90 4.50 10.12
CA VAL A 67 0.42 3.12 10.31
C VAL A 67 1.52 2.13 9.95
N LYS A 68 2.22 2.34 8.83
CA LYS A 68 3.34 1.50 8.42
C LYS A 68 4.49 1.52 9.43
N ASP A 69 4.83 2.67 9.98
CA ASP A 69 5.88 2.81 10.98
C ASP A 69 5.49 2.16 12.31
N VAL A 70 4.21 2.26 12.70
CA VAL A 70 3.68 1.56 13.88
C VAL A 70 3.74 0.04 13.69
N LEU A 71 3.30 -0.47 12.53
CA LEU A 71 3.37 -1.90 12.22
C LEU A 71 4.81 -2.43 12.24
N LYS A 72 5.75 -1.68 11.66
CA LYS A 72 7.18 -2.01 11.73
C LYS A 72 7.71 -2.03 13.15
N LYS A 73 7.38 -1.04 13.98
CA LYS A 73 7.81 -0.97 15.38
C LYS A 73 7.21 -2.09 16.23
N ALA A 74 6.02 -2.54 15.89
CA ALA A 74 5.33 -3.65 16.56
C ALA A 74 5.78 -5.03 16.06
N ASP A 75 6.78 -5.10 15.17
CA ASP A 75 7.26 -6.33 14.50
C ASP A 75 6.15 -7.10 13.76
N VAL A 76 5.15 -6.37 13.24
CA VAL A 76 4.02 -6.93 12.50
C VAL A 76 4.35 -6.91 11.02
N ALA A 77 4.66 -8.07 10.46
CA ALA A 77 4.85 -8.24 9.02
C ALA A 77 3.52 -8.04 8.28
N THR A 78 3.55 -7.23 7.20
CA THR A 78 2.37 -7.06 6.35
C THR A 78 2.17 -8.26 5.43
N SER A 79 0.93 -8.49 4.99
CA SER A 79 0.60 -9.61 4.11
C SER A 79 1.35 -9.55 2.76
N ASP A 80 1.67 -8.35 2.28
CA ASP A 80 2.41 -8.18 1.02
C ASP A 80 3.89 -8.52 1.15
N GLU A 81 4.51 -8.21 2.30
CA GLU A 81 5.86 -8.65 2.63
C GLU A 81 5.93 -10.18 2.71
N ILE A 82 4.94 -10.82 3.34
CA ILE A 82 4.84 -12.30 3.41
C ILE A 82 4.67 -12.92 2.02
N LYS A 83 3.83 -12.34 1.16
CA LYS A 83 3.63 -12.82 -0.22
C LYS A 83 4.90 -12.68 -1.05
N THR A 84 5.61 -11.56 -0.91
CA THR A 84 6.88 -11.29 -1.59
C THR A 84 7.93 -12.32 -1.17
N LEU A 85 8.09 -12.53 0.14
CA LEU A 85 9.00 -13.52 0.69
C LEU A 85 8.65 -14.95 0.21
N LYS A 86 7.37 -15.30 0.14
CA LYS A 86 6.92 -16.60 -0.38
C LYS A 86 7.27 -16.80 -1.85
N ARG A 87 7.17 -15.75 -2.68
CA ARG A 87 7.56 -15.78 -4.09
C ARG A 87 9.07 -15.95 -4.25
N GLU A 88 9.86 -15.19 -3.49
CA GLU A 88 11.33 -15.32 -3.48
C GLU A 88 11.76 -16.72 -3.04
N ILE A 89 11.17 -17.26 -1.97
CA ILE A 89 11.43 -18.63 -1.51
C ILE A 89 11.08 -19.65 -2.59
N GLN A 90 9.98 -19.47 -3.32
CA GLN A 90 9.62 -20.36 -4.42
C GLN A 90 10.58 -20.25 -5.61
N GLY A 91 11.04 -19.05 -5.96
CA GLY A 91 12.06 -18.82 -6.98
C GLY A 91 13.38 -19.50 -6.63
N LEU A 92 13.91 -19.21 -5.45
CA LEU A 92 15.14 -19.81 -4.94
C LEU A 92 15.03 -21.34 -4.85
N ARG A 93 13.88 -21.88 -4.45
CA ARG A 93 13.64 -23.34 -4.45
C ARG A 93 13.66 -23.95 -5.84
N LYS A 94 13.16 -23.24 -6.86
CA LYS A 94 13.22 -23.70 -8.26
C LYS A 94 14.65 -23.69 -8.78
N GLU A 95 15.39 -22.62 -8.50
CA GLU A 95 16.81 -22.50 -8.87
C GLU A 95 17.66 -23.57 -8.19
N LEU A 96 17.53 -23.77 -6.88
CA LEU A 96 18.22 -24.83 -6.14
C LEU A 96 17.92 -26.24 -6.69
N ARG A 97 16.70 -26.49 -7.18
CA ARG A 97 16.33 -27.75 -7.82
C ARG A 97 16.91 -27.88 -9.24
N ALA A 98 17.03 -26.78 -9.96
CA ALA A 98 17.67 -26.74 -11.27
C ALA A 98 19.20 -26.94 -11.17
N THR A 99 19.83 -26.39 -10.13
CA THR A 99 21.27 -26.55 -9.87
C THR A 99 21.60 -27.90 -9.22
N LYS A 100 20.69 -28.47 -8.41
CA LYS A 100 20.76 -29.86 -7.93
C LYS A 100 20.07 -30.82 -8.90
N GLY A 101 20.61 -30.93 -10.12
CA GLY A 101 20.32 -32.03 -11.05
C GLY A 101 20.66 -33.41 -10.44
N PRO A 102 20.11 -34.51 -10.97
CA PRO A 102 19.86 -35.75 -10.24
C PRO A 102 21.15 -36.39 -9.73
N LYS A 103 21.14 -36.77 -8.45
CA LYS A 103 22.18 -37.59 -7.81
C LYS A 103 22.32 -38.91 -8.58
N LYS A 104 23.32 -38.97 -9.45
CA LYS A 104 24.09 -40.15 -9.91
C LYS A 104 23.23 -41.40 -10.20
N ALA A 105 22.83 -41.57 -11.46
CA ALA A 105 22.46 -42.90 -11.96
C ALA A 105 23.70 -43.80 -11.86
N ALA A 106 23.62 -44.85 -11.05
CA ALA A 106 24.64 -45.89 -10.96
C ALA A 106 24.82 -46.59 -12.33
N PRO A 107 26.04 -47.02 -12.70
CA PRO A 107 26.28 -47.68 -13.98
C PRO A 107 25.53 -49.01 -14.00
N LYS A 108 24.71 -49.23 -15.04
CA LYS A 108 24.02 -50.50 -15.28
C LYS A 108 25.06 -51.62 -15.39
N ALA A 109 24.98 -52.59 -14.49
CA ALA A 109 25.74 -53.84 -14.58
C ALA A 109 25.38 -54.57 -15.88
N ALA A 110 26.40 -55.04 -16.59
CA ALA A 110 26.28 -55.80 -17.83
C ALA A 110 25.53 -57.14 -17.60
N PRO A 111 24.75 -57.63 -18.57
CA PRO A 111 24.05 -58.90 -18.41
C PRO A 111 25.02 -60.09 -18.43
N PRO A 112 24.82 -61.13 -17.61
CA PRO A 112 25.67 -62.31 -17.63
C PRO A 112 25.36 -63.16 -18.88
N LYS A 113 26.40 -63.55 -19.62
CA LYS A 113 26.29 -64.55 -20.69
C LYS A 113 25.91 -65.91 -20.08
N PRO A 114 24.87 -66.61 -20.56
CA PRO A 114 24.66 -68.00 -20.18
C PRO A 114 25.66 -68.88 -20.94
N LYS A 115 26.41 -69.69 -20.18
CA LYS A 115 27.32 -70.71 -20.68
C LYS A 115 26.52 -71.78 -21.45
N ALA A 116 26.99 -72.11 -22.64
CA ALA A 116 26.60 -73.30 -23.37
C ALA A 116 27.05 -74.58 -22.65
N ARG A 117 26.43 -75.70 -23.06
CA ARG A 117 26.66 -77.13 -22.75
C ARG A 117 25.74 -77.70 -21.66
N SER A 118 25.17 -78.89 -21.79
CA SER A 118 25.23 -79.94 -22.83
C SER A 118 24.30 -81.08 -22.40
N VAL A 119 23.54 -81.64 -23.35
CA VAL A 119 23.35 -83.08 -23.59
C VAL A 119 23.09 -83.99 -22.38
N SER A 120 21.87 -84.53 -22.28
CA SER A 120 21.52 -85.96 -22.45
C SER A 120 20.10 -86.25 -21.95
#